data_AF-D5SP60-F1
#
_entry.id   AF-D5SP60-F1
#
_cell.length_a   1.000
_cell.length_b   1.000
_cell.length_c   1.000
_cell.angle_alpha   90.00
_cell.angle_beta   90.00
_cell.angle_gamma   90.00
#
_symmetry.space_group_name_H-M   'P 1'
#
loop_
_entity.id
_entity.type
_entity.pdbx_description
1 polymer ?
#
loop_
_entity_poly.entity_id
_entity_poly.type
_entity_poly.pdbx_seq_one_letter_code
_entity_poly.pdbx_strand_id
1 'polypeptide(L)'
;MLRSLHTMMIFVGLTGWFAAAADTSASELPTDLQPIGGHWFLKTTPKSDKASSDRPIYFYRDGEQFVDLFSYHTKDSNQDGIDNLRLSHDEKFLIIESQGYPNHPTAIFPNSGNPNSIRVQSFKFRLPLRPQLAKSITRLPRGPIGMALNGVVFFNPFEMEGQNAVAGYSEVWLDSCCGHPQQTGVYHYHKYPTCVKSPFRENGKQHSPIIGFAWDGFPVYGPFESAGVKAMDLQGQQALDVCNGHTDELRGYHYHVTPGRFPYILGGYAGVVETSNSRDLRRPQQGAIEDNTQPGTRMEDVVVSVRPGTASRGKTHQIQLVLKPENARRRIPDGTPSWIQVGPYEAAKITRQGNLVTADLTIPDDAAVDVMLDVHVEFGGNRNPLAYKRNDAFRVVE
;
A
#
# COMPACT_ATOMS: atom_id res chain seq x y z
N MET A 1 -19.37 -13.35 -87.72
CA MET A 1 -18.88 -14.74 -87.64
C MET A 1 -17.70 -14.78 -86.68
N LEU A 2 -17.70 -15.80 -85.82
CA LEU A 2 -16.80 -16.10 -84.72
C LEU A 2 -15.33 -15.64 -84.87
N ARG A 3 -14.77 -15.06 -83.80
CA ARG A 3 -13.47 -15.50 -83.25
C ARG A 3 -13.49 -15.45 -81.73
N SER A 4 -13.23 -16.62 -81.15
CA SER A 4 -13.18 -16.97 -79.72
C SER A 4 -11.92 -16.40 -79.06
N LEU A 5 -12.06 -15.84 -77.87
CA LEU A 5 -10.96 -15.62 -76.92
C LEU A 5 -11.14 -16.58 -75.74
N HIS A 6 -10.11 -17.38 -75.49
CA HIS A 6 -10.00 -18.30 -74.37
C HIS A 6 -9.77 -17.52 -73.06
N THR A 7 -10.63 -17.75 -72.07
CA THR A 7 -10.41 -17.36 -70.67
C THR A 7 -9.77 -18.54 -69.95
N MET A 8 -8.53 -18.37 -69.49
CA MET A 8 -7.80 -19.36 -68.69
C MET A 8 -8.05 -19.06 -67.21
N MET A 9 -8.80 -19.93 -66.54
CA MET A 9 -8.93 -19.98 -65.07
C MET A 9 -7.62 -20.50 -64.48
N ILE A 10 -7.02 -19.75 -63.55
CA ILE A 10 -5.93 -20.24 -62.71
C ILE A 10 -6.44 -20.30 -61.27
N PHE A 11 -6.55 -21.53 -60.76
CA PHE A 11 -6.62 -21.86 -59.34
C PHE A 11 -5.24 -21.61 -58.73
N VAL A 12 -5.15 -20.84 -57.65
CA VAL A 12 -3.95 -20.78 -56.79
C VAL A 12 -4.35 -21.21 -55.39
N GLY A 13 -3.74 -22.31 -54.95
CA GLY A 13 -3.93 -22.92 -53.64
C GLY A 13 -3.22 -22.16 -52.52
N LEU A 14 -3.77 -22.31 -51.32
CA LEU A 14 -3.15 -21.93 -50.06
C LEU A 14 -1.88 -22.75 -49.80
N THR A 15 -0.77 -22.06 -49.51
CA THR A 15 0.25 -22.49 -48.55
C THR A 15 0.93 -21.24 -47.98
N GLY A 16 1.00 -21.16 -46.66
CA GLY A 16 1.41 -19.96 -45.94
C GLY A 16 2.91 -19.65 -45.99
N TRP A 17 3.25 -18.52 -45.36
CA TRP A 17 4.48 -18.25 -44.60
C TRP A 17 4.24 -16.98 -43.79
N PHE A 18 4.03 -17.13 -42.48
CA PHE A 18 4.21 -16.06 -41.51
C PHE A 18 5.64 -16.17 -40.98
N ALA A 19 6.45 -15.15 -41.20
CA ALA A 19 7.70 -14.94 -40.46
C ALA A 19 8.07 -13.46 -40.54
N ALA A 20 7.54 -12.67 -39.62
CA ALA A 20 8.25 -11.50 -39.09
C ALA A 20 8.30 -11.71 -37.59
N ALA A 21 9.41 -12.31 -37.13
CA ALA A 21 9.69 -12.46 -35.71
C ALA A 21 9.80 -11.08 -35.09
N ALA A 22 8.93 -10.78 -34.13
CA ALA A 22 9.16 -9.70 -33.18
C ALA A 22 10.33 -10.12 -32.30
N ASP A 23 11.39 -9.31 -32.32
CA ASP A 23 12.54 -9.44 -31.45
C ASP A 23 12.14 -8.95 -30.04
N THR A 24 11.46 -9.81 -29.29
CA THR A 24 11.20 -9.60 -27.86
C THR A 24 12.38 -10.18 -27.09
N SER A 25 13.38 -9.35 -26.79
CA SER A 25 14.41 -9.73 -25.83
C SER A 25 13.75 -9.87 -24.45
N ALA A 26 13.44 -11.10 -24.05
CA ALA A 26 13.23 -11.41 -22.64
C ALA A 26 14.47 -10.91 -21.89
N SER A 27 14.31 -10.01 -20.91
CA SER A 27 15.45 -9.58 -20.10
C SER A 27 16.16 -10.83 -19.57
N GLU A 28 17.45 -10.99 -19.91
CA GLU A 28 18.21 -12.15 -19.47
C GLU A 28 18.17 -12.19 -17.94
N LEU A 29 17.79 -13.35 -17.40
CA LEU A 29 17.80 -13.59 -15.95
C LEU A 29 19.20 -13.25 -15.42
N PRO A 30 19.32 -12.34 -14.43
CA PRO A 30 20.61 -12.08 -13.81
C PRO A 30 21.21 -13.40 -13.31
N THR A 31 22.47 -13.67 -13.68
CA THR A 31 23.12 -14.98 -13.44
C THR A 31 23.26 -15.33 -11.95
N ASP A 32 23.10 -14.35 -11.07
CA ASP A 32 23.16 -14.46 -9.62
C ASP A 32 21.79 -14.66 -8.95
N LEU A 33 20.69 -14.72 -9.72
CA LEU A 33 19.34 -14.95 -9.22
C LEU A 33 18.85 -16.37 -9.54
N GLN A 34 18.48 -17.11 -8.49
CA GLN A 34 17.93 -18.45 -8.61
C GLN A 34 16.40 -18.43 -8.47
N PRO A 35 15.62 -18.95 -9.43
CA PRO A 35 14.16 -19.00 -9.29
C PRO A 35 13.76 -19.96 -8.17
N ILE A 36 12.85 -19.53 -7.30
CA ILE A 36 12.26 -20.38 -6.25
C ILE A 36 10.79 -20.71 -6.52
N GLY A 37 10.10 -19.90 -7.32
CA GLY A 37 8.78 -20.22 -7.85
C GLY A 37 7.97 -19.00 -8.25
N GLY A 38 7.19 -19.14 -9.33
CA GLY A 38 6.41 -18.04 -9.91
C GLY A 38 7.30 -16.84 -10.20
N HIS A 39 7.01 -15.71 -9.57
CA HIS A 39 7.75 -14.45 -9.73
C HIS A 39 8.91 -14.30 -8.73
N TRP A 40 9.20 -15.30 -7.90
CA TRP A 40 10.19 -15.19 -6.83
C TRP A 40 11.54 -15.77 -7.20
N PHE A 41 12.58 -15.03 -6.83
CA PHE A 41 13.98 -15.34 -7.05
C PHE A 41 14.78 -15.14 -5.76
N LEU A 42 15.88 -15.86 -5.63
CA LEU A 42 16.76 -15.85 -4.48
C LEU A 42 18.16 -15.43 -4.94
N LYS A 43 18.75 -14.46 -4.24
CA LYS A 43 20.17 -14.17 -4.31
C LYS A 43 20.83 -14.69 -3.05
N THR A 44 21.69 -15.69 -3.18
CA THR A 44 22.52 -16.16 -2.06
C THR A 44 23.69 -15.21 -1.88
N THR A 45 23.92 -14.76 -0.65
CA THR A 45 25.10 -13.96 -0.32
C THR A 45 26.25 -14.90 0.08
N PRO A 46 27.49 -14.60 -0.32
CA PRO A 46 28.65 -15.34 0.16
C PRO A 46 28.73 -15.28 1.69
N LYS A 47 29.15 -16.38 2.32
CA LYS A 47 29.41 -16.40 3.76
C LYS A 47 30.47 -15.35 4.12
N SER A 48 30.17 -14.52 5.10
CA SER A 48 31.05 -13.49 5.64
C SER A 48 31.18 -13.66 7.16
N ASP A 49 32.16 -12.96 7.75
CA ASP A 49 32.35 -12.97 9.22
C ASP A 49 31.19 -12.33 9.99
N LYS A 50 30.20 -11.73 9.29
CA LYS A 50 29.00 -11.13 9.87
C LYS A 50 27.76 -11.93 9.49
N ALA A 51 27.17 -12.63 10.47
CA ALA A 51 25.97 -13.46 10.26
C ALA A 51 24.75 -12.73 9.62
N SER A 52 24.67 -11.40 9.69
CA SER A 52 23.60 -10.62 9.04
C SER A 52 23.76 -10.47 7.53
N SER A 53 24.99 -10.52 7.00
CA SER A 53 25.25 -10.42 5.56
C SER A 53 25.05 -11.73 4.81
N ASP A 54 24.93 -12.85 5.53
CA ASP A 54 24.86 -14.22 4.99
C ASP A 54 23.42 -14.63 4.69
N ARG A 55 22.46 -13.73 4.92
CA ARG A 55 21.05 -14.01 4.71
C ARG A 55 20.70 -13.88 3.23
N PRO A 56 19.92 -14.82 2.68
CA PRO A 56 19.48 -14.71 1.31
C PRO A 56 18.59 -13.49 1.11
N ILE A 57 18.73 -12.86 -0.06
CA ILE A 57 17.88 -11.74 -0.48
C ILE A 57 16.83 -12.27 -1.46
N TYR A 58 15.57 -11.93 -1.22
CA TYR A 58 14.45 -12.35 -2.06
C TYR A 58 14.09 -11.25 -3.04
N PHE A 59 14.14 -11.59 -4.33
CA PHE A 59 13.75 -10.72 -5.43
C PHE A 59 12.38 -11.16 -5.96
N TYR A 60 11.58 -10.18 -6.38
CA TYR A 60 10.33 -10.39 -7.10
C TYR A 60 10.48 -9.88 -8.53
N ARG A 61 9.98 -10.64 -9.50
CA ARG A 61 9.90 -10.22 -10.91
C ARG A 61 8.61 -9.43 -11.14
N ASP A 62 8.74 -8.12 -11.15
CA ASP A 62 7.67 -7.16 -11.43
C ASP A 62 7.79 -6.69 -12.88
N GLY A 63 7.01 -7.34 -13.76
CA GLY A 63 7.15 -7.22 -15.21
C GLY A 63 8.55 -7.60 -15.69
N GLU A 64 9.29 -6.62 -16.20
CA GLU A 64 10.65 -6.81 -16.72
C GLU A 64 11.74 -6.61 -15.66
N GLN A 65 11.39 -6.12 -14.47
CA GLN A 65 12.33 -5.76 -13.40
C GLN A 65 12.40 -6.83 -12.32
N PHE A 66 13.59 -7.00 -11.74
CA PHE A 66 13.79 -7.78 -10.51
C PHE A 66 13.98 -6.81 -9.35
N VAL A 67 13.04 -6.80 -8.41
CA VAL A 67 13.00 -5.85 -7.31
C VAL A 67 13.27 -6.53 -5.97
N ASP A 68 14.15 -5.93 -5.17
CA ASP A 68 14.32 -6.29 -3.76
C ASP A 68 13.19 -5.64 -2.96
N LEU A 69 12.27 -6.47 -2.47
CA LEU A 69 11.08 -5.99 -1.76
C LEU A 69 11.31 -5.78 -0.27
N PHE A 70 12.23 -6.51 0.35
CA PHE A 70 12.21 -6.70 1.81
C PHE A 70 13.48 -6.27 2.52
N SER A 71 14.65 -6.13 1.86
CA SER A 71 15.90 -5.84 2.57
C SER A 71 15.88 -4.53 3.36
N TYR A 72 15.15 -3.51 2.89
CA TYR A 72 14.95 -2.29 3.67
C TYR A 72 14.15 -2.54 4.96
N HIS A 73 13.20 -3.47 4.89
CA HIS A 73 12.18 -3.75 5.91
C HIS A 73 12.61 -4.79 6.95
N THR A 74 13.73 -5.49 6.75
CA THR A 74 14.26 -6.42 7.77
C THR A 74 14.91 -5.70 8.94
N LYS A 75 15.31 -4.43 8.78
CA LYS A 75 15.99 -3.65 9.81
C LYS A 75 15.19 -3.62 11.12
N ASP A 76 15.86 -3.92 12.23
CA ASP A 76 15.34 -3.75 13.59
C ASP A 76 15.06 -2.26 13.85
N SER A 77 13.79 -1.89 13.73
CA SER A 77 13.33 -0.51 13.78
C SER A 77 12.96 -0.07 15.19
N ASN A 78 12.73 -1.00 16.11
CA ASN A 78 12.39 -0.72 17.52
C ASN A 78 13.57 -0.97 18.48
N GLN A 79 14.72 -1.41 17.96
CA GLN A 79 15.98 -1.63 18.67
C GLN A 79 15.87 -2.69 19.77
N ASP A 80 15.05 -3.72 19.58
CA ASP A 80 14.88 -4.82 20.53
C ASP A 80 15.82 -6.01 20.27
N GLY A 81 16.67 -5.93 19.24
CA GLY A 81 17.61 -6.95 18.83
C GLY A 81 17.01 -7.99 17.87
N ILE A 82 15.77 -7.79 17.40
CA ILE A 82 15.06 -8.69 16.52
C ILE A 82 14.68 -7.95 15.23
N ASP A 83 15.12 -8.48 14.09
CA ASP A 83 14.71 -7.97 12.78
C ASP A 83 13.18 -7.88 12.64
N ASN A 84 12.69 -6.75 12.10
CA ASN A 84 11.28 -6.52 11.82
C ASN A 84 10.68 -7.66 10.98
N LEU A 85 11.44 -8.13 9.99
CA LEU A 85 11.10 -9.23 9.09
C LEU A 85 12.20 -10.29 9.04
N ARG A 86 11.81 -11.55 9.10
CA ARG A 86 12.69 -12.70 8.83
C ARG A 86 12.06 -13.57 7.76
N LEU A 87 12.78 -13.77 6.66
CA LEU A 87 12.27 -14.46 5.47
C LEU A 87 12.91 -15.84 5.32
N SER A 88 12.08 -16.80 4.91
CA SER A 88 12.49 -18.15 4.49
C SER A 88 11.55 -18.61 3.37
N HIS A 89 11.82 -19.74 2.73
CA HIS A 89 10.89 -20.33 1.78
C HIS A 89 10.89 -21.86 1.88
N ASP A 90 9.79 -22.45 1.43
CA ASP A 90 9.71 -23.86 1.08
C ASP A 90 9.34 -24.00 -0.41
N GLU A 91 9.09 -25.21 -0.89
CA GLU A 91 8.76 -25.46 -2.30
C GLU A 91 7.49 -24.73 -2.80
N LYS A 92 6.62 -24.29 -1.89
CA LYS A 92 5.30 -23.74 -2.19
C LYS A 92 5.13 -22.30 -1.74
N PHE A 93 5.82 -21.87 -0.69
CA PHE A 93 5.58 -20.58 -0.04
C PHE A 93 6.85 -19.80 0.24
N LEU A 94 6.75 -18.49 0.07
CA LEU A 94 7.58 -17.56 0.82
C LEU A 94 6.99 -17.44 2.23
N ILE A 95 7.82 -17.63 3.25
CA ILE A 95 7.45 -17.61 4.66
C ILE A 95 8.05 -16.35 5.29
N ILE A 96 7.18 -15.52 5.86
CA ILE A 96 7.58 -14.23 6.45
C ILE A 96 7.19 -14.23 7.92
N GLU A 97 8.17 -14.19 8.80
CA GLU A 97 7.95 -13.85 10.20
C GLU A 97 8.03 -12.33 10.37
N SER A 98 7.03 -11.75 11.03
CA SER A 98 6.90 -10.30 11.16
C SER A 98 6.59 -9.91 12.60
N GLN A 99 7.28 -8.87 13.08
CA GLN A 99 6.93 -8.20 14.32
C GLN A 99 5.64 -7.36 14.22
N GLY A 100 5.15 -7.07 13.00
CA GLY A 100 4.01 -6.18 12.79
C GLY A 100 4.23 -4.75 13.33
N TYR A 101 5.48 -4.40 13.63
CA TYR A 101 5.86 -3.11 14.17
C TYR A 101 6.17 -2.14 13.03
N PRO A 102 5.58 -0.94 13.00
CA PRO A 102 5.82 0.01 11.91
C PRO A 102 7.27 0.47 11.89
N ASN A 103 7.88 0.50 10.70
CA ASN A 103 9.25 0.97 10.47
C ASN A 103 9.30 2.41 9.93
N HIS A 104 8.28 3.20 10.27
CA HIS A 104 8.12 4.60 9.92
C HIS A 104 7.56 5.37 11.14
N PRO A 105 7.68 6.71 11.19
CA PRO A 105 7.05 7.51 12.25
C PRO A 105 5.54 7.27 12.31
N THR A 106 5.00 7.21 13.53
CA THR A 106 3.56 7.06 13.80
C THR A 106 3.11 8.13 14.78
N ALA A 107 1.80 8.36 14.86
CA ALA A 107 1.26 9.15 15.95
C ALA A 107 1.58 8.52 17.31
N ILE A 108 1.59 9.35 18.36
CA ILE A 108 1.79 8.84 19.70
C ILE A 108 0.50 8.11 20.11
N PHE A 109 0.62 6.82 20.40
CA PHE A 109 -0.47 5.99 20.90
C PHE A 109 -0.17 5.50 22.33
N PRO A 110 -1.08 5.65 23.29
CA PRO A 110 -2.45 6.15 23.14
C PRO A 110 -2.51 7.67 22.97
N ASN A 111 -3.61 8.16 22.39
CA ASN A 111 -3.96 9.57 22.25
C ASN A 111 -5.48 9.78 22.42
N SER A 112 -5.94 11.02 22.23
CA SER A 112 -7.37 11.37 22.34
C SER A 112 -8.28 10.69 21.33
N GLY A 113 -7.75 10.24 20.19
CA GLY A 113 -8.48 9.51 19.16
C GLY A 113 -8.48 8.00 19.38
N ASN A 114 -7.39 7.43 19.88
CA ASN A 114 -7.24 5.99 20.05
C ASN A 114 -6.57 5.63 21.41
N PRO A 115 -7.25 4.87 22.29
CA PRO A 115 -6.76 4.52 23.62
C PRO A 115 -5.79 3.33 23.65
N ASN A 116 -5.50 2.70 22.50
CA ASN A 116 -4.63 1.54 22.42
C ASN A 116 -3.17 1.95 22.23
N SER A 117 -2.24 1.00 22.42
CA SER A 117 -0.80 1.20 22.20
C SER A 117 -0.26 0.18 21.21
N ILE A 118 0.73 0.57 20.41
CA ILE A 118 1.41 -0.34 19.48
C ILE A 118 2.24 -1.35 20.27
N ARG A 119 2.16 -2.63 19.90
CA ARG A 119 2.94 -3.72 20.51
C ARG A 119 3.55 -4.61 19.43
N VAL A 120 4.74 -5.13 19.70
CA VAL A 120 5.36 -6.19 18.89
C VAL A 120 4.44 -7.41 18.86
N GLN A 121 4.32 -7.99 17.68
CA GLN A 121 3.55 -9.19 17.39
C GLN A 121 4.50 -10.35 17.01
N SER A 122 3.93 -11.55 16.89
CA SER A 122 4.65 -12.73 16.39
C SER A 122 3.87 -13.36 15.25
N PHE A 123 3.85 -12.66 14.12
CA PHE A 123 3.17 -13.13 12.93
C PHE A 123 4.05 -14.11 12.14
N LYS A 124 3.40 -15.08 11.50
CA LYS A 124 4.01 -15.96 10.51
C LYS A 124 3.07 -16.08 9.32
N PHE A 125 3.44 -15.42 8.23
CA PHE A 125 2.68 -15.41 6.99
C PHE A 125 3.26 -16.40 5.99
N ARG A 126 2.39 -16.99 5.17
CA ARG A 126 2.73 -17.87 4.05
C ARG A 126 2.15 -17.26 2.78
N LEU A 127 3.02 -16.85 1.87
CA LEU A 127 2.63 -16.31 0.57
C LEU A 127 2.89 -17.37 -0.51
N PRO A 128 1.87 -17.84 -1.23
CA PRO A 128 2.06 -18.78 -2.33
C PRO A 128 3.09 -18.26 -3.34
N LEU A 129 4.08 -19.08 -3.69
CA LEU A 129 5.07 -18.71 -4.71
C LEU A 129 4.45 -18.63 -6.11
N ARG A 130 3.34 -19.36 -6.32
CA ARG A 130 2.59 -19.42 -7.59
C ARG A 130 1.10 -19.18 -7.30
N PRO A 131 0.67 -17.92 -7.08
CA PRO A 131 -0.74 -17.62 -6.86
C PRO A 131 -1.58 -18.04 -8.08
N GLN A 132 -2.83 -18.44 -7.82
CA GLN A 132 -3.76 -18.89 -8.85
C GLN A 132 -5.11 -18.22 -8.63
N LEU A 133 -5.77 -17.83 -9.72
CA LEU A 133 -7.15 -17.36 -9.68
C LEU A 133 -8.07 -18.46 -9.14
N ALA A 134 -8.99 -18.07 -8.28
CA ALA A 134 -10.06 -18.93 -7.79
C ALA A 134 -11.25 -18.93 -8.77
N LYS A 135 -12.08 -19.97 -8.69
CA LYS A 135 -13.33 -20.07 -9.47
C LYS A 135 -14.40 -19.06 -9.03
N SER A 136 -14.30 -18.59 -7.79
CA SER A 136 -15.23 -17.66 -7.16
C SER A 136 -14.48 -16.78 -6.18
N ILE A 137 -14.91 -15.53 -6.05
CA ILE A 137 -14.34 -14.58 -5.11
C ILE A 137 -14.51 -15.09 -3.67
N THR A 138 -13.42 -15.09 -2.92
CA THR A 138 -13.47 -15.33 -1.48
C THR A 138 -13.65 -14.01 -0.74
N ARG A 139 -14.64 -13.95 0.16
CA ARG A 139 -14.90 -12.78 0.98
C ARG A 139 -13.76 -12.54 1.97
N LEU A 140 -13.42 -11.28 2.18
CA LEU A 140 -12.41 -10.89 3.14
C LEU A 140 -12.82 -11.28 4.58
N PRO A 141 -11.89 -11.80 5.40
CA PRO A 141 -12.13 -12.01 6.83
C PRO A 141 -12.31 -10.67 7.54
N ARG A 142 -12.75 -10.71 8.79
CA ARG A 142 -12.61 -9.58 9.71
C ARG A 142 -11.12 -9.49 10.09
N GLY A 143 -10.59 -8.27 10.28
CA GLY A 143 -9.18 -8.09 10.65
C GLY A 143 -8.21 -8.21 9.46
N PRO A 144 -7.05 -8.89 9.61
CA PRO A 144 -5.99 -8.91 8.58
C PRO A 144 -6.42 -9.54 7.25
N ILE A 145 -6.18 -8.84 6.14
CA ILE A 145 -6.48 -9.27 4.75
C ILE A 145 -5.24 -9.41 3.86
N GLY A 146 -4.10 -8.96 4.36
CA GLY A 146 -2.82 -8.99 3.67
C GLY A 146 -1.74 -8.37 4.55
N MET A 147 -0.55 -8.22 3.98
CA MET A 147 0.57 -7.52 4.64
C MET A 147 1.23 -6.53 3.70
N ALA A 148 1.62 -5.38 4.26
CA ALA A 148 2.52 -4.44 3.63
C ALA A 148 3.97 -4.97 3.64
N LEU A 149 4.83 -4.40 2.80
CA LEU A 149 6.24 -4.79 2.72
C LEU A 149 7.02 -4.59 4.02
N ASN A 150 6.56 -3.73 4.93
CA ASN A 150 7.17 -3.55 6.25
C ASN A 150 6.72 -4.55 7.31
N GLY A 151 5.86 -5.52 6.96
CA GLY A 151 5.37 -6.52 7.89
C GLY A 151 4.12 -6.13 8.67
N VAL A 152 3.67 -4.87 8.58
CA VAL A 152 2.40 -4.42 9.12
C VAL A 152 1.27 -4.96 8.25
N VAL A 153 0.16 -5.35 8.87
CA VAL A 153 -0.97 -5.98 8.18
C VAL A 153 -1.93 -4.95 7.60
N PHE A 154 -2.44 -5.26 6.41
CA PHE A 154 -3.64 -4.59 5.88
C PHE A 154 -4.86 -5.18 6.57
N PHE A 155 -5.79 -4.34 7.00
CA PHE A 155 -7.05 -4.78 7.58
C PHE A 155 -8.20 -4.58 6.59
N ASN A 156 -9.25 -5.37 6.80
CA ASN A 156 -10.55 -5.16 6.21
C ASN A 156 -10.99 -3.70 6.41
N PRO A 157 -11.64 -3.04 5.42
CA PRO A 157 -12.07 -1.65 5.56
C PRO A 157 -13.12 -1.43 6.67
N PHE A 158 -13.70 -2.49 7.24
CA PHE A 158 -14.64 -2.40 8.35
C PHE A 158 -13.99 -2.68 9.70
N GLU A 159 -14.31 -1.86 10.70
CA GLU A 159 -13.91 -2.07 12.10
C GLU A 159 -14.80 -3.13 12.80
N MET A 160 -14.50 -3.50 14.04
CA MET A 160 -15.16 -4.59 14.80
C MET A 160 -16.69 -4.49 14.98
N GLU A 161 -17.30 -3.32 14.93
CA GLU A 161 -18.76 -3.08 14.94
C GLU A 161 -19.36 -3.08 13.53
N GLY A 162 -18.52 -3.18 12.49
CA GLY A 162 -18.90 -3.29 11.09
C GLY A 162 -18.92 -1.97 10.34
N GLN A 163 -18.59 -0.84 10.96
CA GLN A 163 -18.57 0.47 10.32
C GLN A 163 -17.35 0.64 9.42
N ASN A 164 -17.47 1.43 8.35
CA ASN A 164 -16.35 1.78 7.49
C ASN A 164 -15.31 2.62 8.25
N ALA A 165 -14.10 2.09 8.37
CA ALA A 165 -13.00 2.70 9.11
C ALA A 165 -12.36 3.90 8.41
N VAL A 166 -12.61 4.08 7.11
CA VAL A 166 -11.98 5.10 6.27
C VAL A 166 -12.95 6.24 5.94
N ALA A 167 -14.25 6.00 5.82
CA ALA A 167 -15.22 7.06 5.52
C ALA A 167 -16.10 7.46 6.72
N GLY A 168 -16.04 6.70 7.82
CA GLY A 168 -16.84 6.92 9.02
C GLY A 168 -16.10 7.62 10.16
N TYR A 169 -16.71 7.60 11.34
CA TYR A 169 -16.13 8.17 12.56
C TYR A 169 -14.72 7.66 12.88
N SER A 170 -14.45 6.38 12.62
CA SER A 170 -13.16 5.74 12.93
C SER A 170 -12.00 6.26 12.07
N GLU A 171 -12.25 6.98 10.98
CA GLU A 171 -11.19 7.59 10.15
C GLU A 171 -10.30 8.54 10.98
N VAL A 172 -10.88 9.18 12.00
CA VAL A 172 -10.15 10.10 12.90
C VAL A 172 -9.16 9.39 13.82
N TRP A 173 -9.18 8.05 13.89
CA TRP A 173 -8.25 7.26 14.70
C TRP A 173 -6.97 6.89 13.97
N LEU A 174 -6.99 6.98 12.64
CA LEU A 174 -5.83 6.73 11.79
C LEU A 174 -4.82 7.86 11.94
N ASP A 175 -3.54 7.55 11.96
CA ASP A 175 -2.48 8.57 11.86
C ASP A 175 -2.30 9.07 10.42
N SER A 176 -1.30 9.95 10.20
CA SER A 176 -0.95 10.46 8.86
C SER A 176 -0.43 9.37 7.91
N CYS A 177 0.01 8.23 8.46
CA CYS A 177 0.46 7.07 7.70
C CYS A 177 -0.67 6.06 7.44
N CYS A 178 -1.91 6.46 7.72
CA CYS A 178 -3.13 5.70 7.44
C CYS A 178 -3.29 4.43 8.28
N GLY A 179 -2.63 4.36 9.44
CA GLY A 179 -2.71 3.21 10.34
C GLY A 179 -3.00 3.58 11.79
N HIS A 180 -3.34 2.57 12.59
CA HIS A 180 -3.57 2.71 14.03
C HIS A 180 -3.48 1.35 14.75
N PRO A 181 -3.24 1.32 16.07
CA PRO A 181 -3.29 0.08 16.85
C PRO A 181 -4.72 -0.27 17.28
N GLN A 182 -5.02 -1.57 17.29
CA GLN A 182 -6.20 -2.12 17.98
C GLN A 182 -5.88 -2.57 19.42
N GLN A 183 -6.86 -3.14 20.12
CA GLN A 183 -6.79 -3.46 21.56
C GLN A 183 -5.64 -4.40 21.95
N THR A 184 -5.26 -5.33 21.08
CA THR A 184 -4.12 -6.24 21.32
C THR A 184 -2.77 -5.64 20.89
N GLY A 185 -2.77 -4.39 20.44
CA GLY A 185 -1.59 -3.63 20.00
C GLY A 185 -1.11 -3.90 18.59
N VAL A 186 -1.88 -4.64 17.79
CA VAL A 186 -1.62 -4.80 16.35
C VAL A 186 -1.84 -3.46 15.65
N TYR A 187 -0.77 -2.82 15.21
CA TYR A 187 -0.83 -1.70 14.27
C TYR A 187 -1.15 -2.23 12.87
N HIS A 188 -2.02 -1.53 12.15
CA HIS A 188 -2.54 -1.98 10.85
C HIS A 188 -3.02 -0.81 10.00
N TYR A 189 -3.15 -1.04 8.69
CA TYR A 189 -3.64 -0.05 7.73
C TYR A 189 -5.01 -0.43 7.18
N HIS A 190 -5.89 0.56 7.03
CA HIS A 190 -7.20 0.40 6.38
C HIS A 190 -7.27 1.01 4.97
N LYS A 191 -6.34 1.91 4.64
CA LYS A 191 -6.20 2.55 3.32
C LYS A 191 -4.73 2.61 2.92
N TYR A 192 -4.45 3.14 1.72
CA TYR A 192 -3.11 3.23 1.17
C TYR A 192 -2.08 3.82 2.16
N PRO A 193 -1.09 3.03 2.65
CA PRO A 193 -0.15 3.52 3.65
C PRO A 193 0.98 4.32 3.00
N THR A 194 0.81 5.62 2.91
CA THR A 194 1.75 6.54 2.24
C THR A 194 3.14 6.61 2.87
N CYS A 195 3.33 6.01 4.05
CA CYS A 195 4.62 5.93 4.75
C CYS A 195 5.36 4.60 4.55
N VAL A 196 4.73 3.60 3.93
CA VAL A 196 5.41 2.35 3.59
C VAL A 196 6.37 2.63 2.44
N LYS A 197 7.65 2.39 2.69
CA LYS A 197 8.65 2.44 1.62
C LYS A 197 8.42 1.30 0.65
N SER A 198 8.61 1.60 -0.62
CA SER A 198 8.48 0.67 -1.74
C SER A 198 9.80 0.55 -2.50
N PRO A 199 9.99 -0.48 -3.35
CA PRO A 199 11.26 -0.77 -4.01
C PRO A 199 11.74 0.36 -4.92
N PHE A 200 10.79 1.06 -5.52
CA PHE A 200 11.04 2.26 -6.27
C PHE A 200 10.00 3.31 -5.89
N ARG A 201 10.33 4.56 -6.21
CA ARG A 201 9.54 5.72 -5.90
C ARG A 201 8.20 5.71 -6.64
N GLU A 202 7.13 6.00 -5.90
CA GLU A 202 5.84 6.36 -6.48
C GLU A 202 5.88 7.79 -7.02
N ASN A 203 6.15 7.99 -8.31
CA ASN A 203 6.22 9.33 -8.90
C ASN A 203 5.09 9.62 -9.89
N GLY A 204 4.07 8.75 -9.98
CA GLY A 204 2.97 8.91 -10.93
C GLY A 204 3.41 8.93 -12.40
N LYS A 205 4.64 8.51 -12.74
CA LYS A 205 5.18 8.48 -14.11
C LYS A 205 5.26 7.06 -14.69
N GLN A 206 4.92 6.05 -13.91
CA GLN A 206 4.95 4.64 -14.29
C GLN A 206 3.94 3.86 -13.44
N HIS A 207 3.80 2.57 -13.75
CA HIS A 207 3.06 1.66 -12.89
C HIS A 207 3.58 1.71 -11.47
N SER A 208 2.67 1.75 -10.50
CA SER A 208 3.00 1.82 -9.09
C SER A 208 3.92 0.67 -8.67
N PRO A 209 4.70 0.83 -7.59
CA PRO A 209 5.43 -0.25 -6.99
C PRO A 209 4.51 -1.16 -6.17
N ILE A 210 4.98 -2.39 -5.94
CA ILE A 210 4.39 -3.31 -4.96
C ILE A 210 4.52 -2.67 -3.57
N ILE A 211 3.43 -2.67 -2.82
CA ILE A 211 3.38 -2.18 -1.44
C ILE A 211 3.08 -3.30 -0.43
N GLY A 212 2.70 -4.49 -0.93
CA GLY A 212 2.42 -5.65 -0.11
C GLY A 212 1.80 -6.81 -0.88
N PHE A 213 1.27 -7.79 -0.16
CA PHE A 213 0.64 -8.98 -0.71
C PHE A 213 -0.66 -9.31 0.04
N ALA A 214 -1.65 -9.79 -0.71
CA ALA A 214 -2.87 -10.34 -0.14
C ALA A 214 -2.69 -11.81 0.27
N TRP A 215 -3.61 -12.35 1.06
CA TRP A 215 -3.54 -13.73 1.52
C TRP A 215 -3.74 -14.80 0.43
N ASP A 216 -4.16 -14.43 -0.77
CA ASP A 216 -4.16 -15.31 -1.95
C ASP A 216 -2.83 -15.29 -2.74
N GLY A 217 -1.85 -14.51 -2.28
CA GLY A 217 -0.50 -14.45 -2.84
C GLY A 217 -0.32 -13.45 -3.98
N PHE A 218 -1.39 -12.78 -4.44
CA PHE A 218 -1.24 -11.74 -5.46
C PHE A 218 -0.69 -10.44 -4.84
N PRO A 219 0.19 -9.73 -5.57
CA PRO A 219 0.76 -8.46 -5.13
C PRO A 219 -0.32 -7.36 -5.08
N VAL A 220 -0.12 -6.44 -4.14
CA VAL A 220 -0.90 -5.20 -4.00
C VAL A 220 0.02 -4.04 -4.36
N TYR A 221 -0.42 -3.25 -5.33
CA TYR A 221 0.30 -2.09 -5.86
C TYR A 221 -0.26 -0.77 -5.34
N GLY A 222 0.53 0.29 -5.49
CA GLY A 222 0.09 1.68 -5.35
C GLY A 222 -1.04 2.08 -6.33
N PRO A 223 -1.42 3.36 -6.37
CA PRO A 223 -2.64 3.79 -7.06
C PRO A 223 -2.53 3.98 -8.59
N PHE A 224 -1.34 3.94 -9.18
CA PHE A 224 -1.08 4.24 -10.58
C PHE A 224 -0.90 2.97 -11.43
N GLU A 225 -1.55 2.96 -12.59
CA GLU A 225 -1.34 1.97 -13.65
C GLU A 225 -0.19 2.41 -14.57
N SER A 226 -0.13 3.70 -14.88
CA SER A 226 0.87 4.28 -15.76
C SER A 226 1.00 5.78 -15.50
N ALA A 227 1.81 6.48 -16.30
CA ALA A 227 2.08 7.90 -16.16
C ALA A 227 0.78 8.74 -16.13
N GLY A 228 0.47 9.32 -14.96
CA GLY A 228 -0.71 10.16 -14.73
C GLY A 228 -2.04 9.42 -14.70
N VAL A 229 -2.06 8.09 -14.83
CA VAL A 229 -3.28 7.28 -14.88
C VAL A 229 -3.39 6.45 -13.61
N LYS A 230 -4.41 6.73 -12.80
CA LYS A 230 -4.72 5.91 -11.63
C LYS A 230 -5.47 4.67 -12.07
N ALA A 231 -5.13 3.53 -11.48
CA ALA A 231 -5.77 2.25 -11.79
C ALA A 231 -7.29 2.28 -11.54
N MET A 232 -7.73 3.06 -10.54
CA MET A 232 -9.15 3.25 -10.25
C MET A 232 -9.96 3.97 -11.33
N ASP A 233 -9.29 4.68 -12.24
CA ASP A 233 -9.92 5.44 -13.32
C ASP A 233 -9.94 4.64 -14.64
N LEU A 234 -9.37 3.42 -14.66
CA LEU A 234 -9.40 2.53 -15.82
C LEU A 234 -10.82 2.10 -16.17
N GLN A 235 -11.05 1.87 -17.46
CA GLN A 235 -12.37 1.54 -18.01
C GLN A 235 -12.30 0.31 -18.92
N GLY A 236 -13.46 -0.25 -19.24
CA GLY A 236 -13.56 -1.39 -20.16
C GLY A 236 -12.86 -2.63 -19.63
N GLN A 237 -12.09 -3.30 -20.48
CA GLN A 237 -11.40 -4.56 -20.14
C GLN A 237 -10.24 -4.39 -19.15
N GLN A 238 -9.75 -3.16 -18.96
CA GLN A 238 -8.67 -2.83 -18.02
C GLN A 238 -9.19 -2.32 -16.68
N ALA A 239 -10.50 -2.10 -16.55
CA ALA A 239 -11.10 -1.62 -15.31
C ALA A 239 -10.80 -2.58 -14.16
N LEU A 240 -10.57 -2.02 -12.97
CA LEU A 240 -10.47 -2.82 -11.76
C LEU A 240 -11.79 -3.56 -11.51
N ASP A 241 -11.65 -4.85 -11.17
CA ASP A 241 -12.74 -5.69 -10.73
C ASP A 241 -13.23 -5.31 -9.33
N VAL A 242 -14.25 -6.03 -8.84
CA VAL A 242 -14.84 -5.80 -7.51
C VAL A 242 -13.87 -6.07 -6.36
N CYS A 243 -12.74 -6.74 -6.60
CA CYS A 243 -11.71 -7.03 -5.62
C CYS A 243 -10.62 -5.95 -5.59
N ASN A 244 -10.71 -4.90 -6.42
CA ASN A 244 -9.66 -3.90 -6.72
C ASN A 244 -8.48 -4.45 -7.54
N GLY A 245 -8.67 -5.51 -8.33
CA GLY A 245 -7.60 -6.02 -9.19
C GLY A 245 -7.97 -6.07 -10.66
N HIS A 246 -6.96 -6.28 -11.49
CA HIS A 246 -7.09 -6.51 -12.91
C HIS A 246 -5.89 -7.33 -13.40
N THR A 247 -5.77 -7.57 -14.70
CA THR A 247 -4.69 -8.36 -15.29
C THR A 247 -4.02 -7.59 -16.42
N ASP A 248 -2.69 -7.59 -16.40
CA ASP A 248 -1.86 -7.18 -17.54
C ASP A 248 -0.97 -8.35 -18.03
N GLU A 249 -0.39 -8.23 -19.22
CA GLU A 249 0.41 -9.30 -19.85
C GLU A 249 1.76 -9.55 -19.16
N LEU A 250 2.31 -8.58 -18.45
CA LEU A 250 3.64 -8.61 -17.84
C LEU A 250 3.60 -9.14 -16.39
N ARG A 251 2.59 -8.75 -15.62
CA ARG A 251 2.44 -9.03 -14.18
C ARG A 251 1.41 -10.09 -13.89
N GLY A 252 0.51 -10.38 -14.84
CA GLY A 252 -0.66 -11.18 -14.58
C GLY A 252 -1.65 -10.45 -13.67
N TYR A 253 -2.47 -11.20 -12.95
CA TYR A 253 -3.46 -10.62 -12.05
C TYR A 253 -2.79 -9.95 -10.83
N HIS A 254 -3.23 -8.75 -10.49
CA HIS A 254 -2.73 -8.01 -9.33
C HIS A 254 -3.75 -6.98 -8.83
N TYR A 255 -3.57 -6.51 -7.60
CA TYR A 255 -4.44 -5.52 -6.96
C TYR A 255 -3.83 -4.12 -7.00
N HIS A 256 -4.67 -3.09 -7.00
CA HIS A 256 -4.29 -1.71 -6.76
C HIS A 256 -5.03 -1.13 -5.56
N VAL A 257 -4.33 -0.35 -4.74
CA VAL A 257 -5.01 0.53 -3.80
C VAL A 257 -5.79 1.62 -4.53
N THR A 258 -6.87 2.07 -3.92
CA THR A 258 -7.81 3.03 -4.49
C THR A 258 -8.07 4.17 -3.50
N PRO A 259 -7.12 5.12 -3.33
CA PRO A 259 -7.25 6.21 -2.38
C PRO A 259 -8.54 7.01 -2.60
N GLY A 260 -9.32 7.20 -1.53
CA GLY A 260 -10.60 7.91 -1.59
C GLY A 260 -11.78 7.12 -2.18
N ARG A 261 -11.58 5.86 -2.60
CA ARG A 261 -12.64 5.01 -3.17
C ARG A 261 -12.70 3.65 -2.46
N PHE A 262 -13.87 3.26 -1.97
CA PHE A 262 -14.07 1.92 -1.43
C PHE A 262 -13.77 0.87 -2.53
N PRO A 263 -13.11 -0.26 -2.21
CA PRO A 263 -12.73 -0.77 -0.89
C PRO A 263 -11.31 -0.39 -0.41
N TYR A 264 -10.69 0.64 -0.99
CA TYR A 264 -9.39 1.23 -0.63
C TYR A 264 -8.16 0.35 -0.84
N ILE A 265 -8.18 -0.91 -0.39
CA ILE A 265 -7.09 -1.88 -0.58
C ILE A 265 -7.62 -3.10 -1.35
N LEU A 266 -8.50 -3.92 -0.74
CA LEU A 266 -9.12 -5.07 -1.40
C LEU A 266 -10.63 -5.15 -1.14
N GLY A 267 -11.38 -5.62 -2.13
CA GLY A 267 -12.82 -5.95 -1.99
C GLY A 267 -13.11 -7.44 -1.81
N GLY A 268 -12.11 -8.29 -2.02
CA GLY A 268 -12.22 -9.74 -1.99
C GLY A 268 -10.91 -10.36 -2.45
N TYR A 269 -10.79 -11.68 -2.34
CA TYR A 269 -9.70 -12.41 -2.97
C TYR A 269 -10.19 -13.01 -4.28
N ALA A 270 -9.58 -12.59 -5.39
CA ALA A 270 -9.73 -13.22 -6.68
C ALA A 270 -8.93 -14.52 -6.78
N GLY A 271 -7.91 -14.71 -5.95
CA GLY A 271 -7.08 -15.91 -5.92
C GLY A 271 -7.49 -16.97 -4.90
N VAL A 272 -6.80 -18.11 -4.96
CA VAL A 272 -6.89 -19.18 -3.97
C VAL A 272 -6.19 -18.73 -2.68
N VAL A 273 -6.98 -18.54 -1.63
CA VAL A 273 -6.52 -17.99 -0.36
C VAL A 273 -5.69 -19.00 0.45
N GLU A 274 -4.55 -18.55 0.99
CA GLU A 274 -3.77 -19.29 1.98
C GLU A 274 -4.40 -19.15 3.37
N THR A 275 -5.24 -20.12 3.71
CA THR A 275 -6.08 -20.10 4.91
C THR A 275 -5.32 -20.15 6.23
N SER A 276 -4.03 -20.51 6.25
CA SER A 276 -3.23 -20.47 7.49
C SER A 276 -2.92 -19.04 7.97
N ASN A 277 -3.03 -18.04 7.08
CA ASN A 277 -2.77 -16.63 7.40
C ASN A 277 -3.86 -15.99 8.27
N SER A 278 -5.06 -16.57 8.36
CA SER A 278 -6.11 -16.09 9.26
C SER A 278 -7.02 -17.23 9.73
N ARG A 279 -7.37 -17.22 11.02
CA ARG A 279 -8.32 -18.21 11.57
C ARG A 279 -9.70 -18.13 10.91
N ASP A 280 -10.13 -16.92 10.55
CA ASP A 280 -11.42 -16.66 9.92
C ASP A 280 -11.49 -17.23 8.49
N LEU A 281 -10.34 -17.44 7.85
CA LEU A 281 -10.24 -18.04 6.52
C LEU A 281 -10.36 -19.56 6.52
N ARG A 282 -10.48 -20.22 7.68
CA ARG A 282 -10.73 -21.68 7.76
C ARG A 282 -12.13 -22.08 7.27
N ARG A 283 -13.07 -21.13 7.24
CA ARG A 283 -14.42 -21.29 6.69
C ARG A 283 -14.77 -20.05 5.88
N PRO A 284 -14.16 -19.89 4.68
CA PRO A 284 -14.29 -18.67 3.91
C PRO A 284 -15.72 -18.51 3.39
N GLN A 285 -16.25 -17.28 3.49
CA GLN A 285 -17.48 -16.90 2.81
C GLN A 285 -17.17 -16.52 1.34
N GLN A 286 -18.17 -16.50 0.48
CA GLN A 286 -18.02 -16.10 -0.92
C GLN A 286 -18.48 -14.66 -1.16
N GLY A 287 -18.00 -14.08 -2.27
CA GLY A 287 -18.38 -12.77 -2.78
C GLY A 287 -17.54 -11.62 -2.23
N ALA A 288 -17.54 -10.50 -2.97
CA ALA A 288 -16.88 -9.28 -2.53
C ALA A 288 -17.62 -8.62 -1.36
N ILE A 289 -16.92 -7.80 -0.59
CA ILE A 289 -17.53 -6.90 0.38
C ILE A 289 -18.20 -5.71 -0.33
N GLU A 290 -19.21 -5.15 0.31
CA GLU A 290 -20.00 -4.03 -0.21
C GLU A 290 -19.86 -2.83 0.72
N ASP A 291 -19.79 -1.62 0.16
CA ASP A 291 -19.69 -0.40 0.94
C ASP A 291 -20.95 -0.21 1.79
N ASN A 292 -20.76 -0.05 3.09
CA ASN A 292 -21.84 0.17 4.06
C ASN A 292 -21.77 1.55 4.73
N THR A 293 -21.01 2.48 4.14
CA THR A 293 -20.83 3.84 4.66
C THR A 293 -22.18 4.53 4.82
N GLN A 294 -22.49 4.94 6.06
CA GLN A 294 -23.69 5.74 6.34
C GLN A 294 -23.37 7.24 6.27
N PRO A 295 -24.18 8.05 5.56
CA PRO A 295 -24.03 9.51 5.53
C PRO A 295 -24.13 10.13 6.95
N GLY A 296 -23.33 11.17 7.22
CA GLY A 296 -23.47 11.98 8.44
C GLY A 296 -22.78 11.45 9.71
N THR A 297 -21.90 10.46 9.60
CA THR A 297 -21.16 9.89 10.75
C THR A 297 -19.81 10.56 11.03
N ARG A 298 -19.34 11.44 10.12
CA ARG A 298 -18.03 12.09 10.23
C ARG A 298 -18.10 13.32 11.14
N MET A 299 -17.14 13.42 12.06
CA MET A 299 -16.98 14.61 12.90
C MET A 299 -16.56 15.81 12.06
N GLU A 300 -16.96 17.01 12.49
CA GLU A 300 -16.38 18.21 11.90
C GLU A 300 -14.87 18.28 12.18
N ASP A 301 -14.10 18.65 11.16
CA ASP A 301 -12.64 18.76 11.30
C ASP A 301 -12.27 19.91 12.24
N VAL A 302 -11.31 19.68 13.13
CA VAL A 302 -10.68 20.75 13.92
C VAL A 302 -9.64 21.48 13.08
N VAL A 303 -8.88 20.76 12.24
CA VAL A 303 -8.00 21.36 11.24
C VAL A 303 -8.83 21.58 9.98
N VAL A 304 -9.30 22.81 9.76
CA VAL A 304 -10.26 23.13 8.69
C VAL A 304 -9.62 23.53 7.36
N SER A 305 -8.33 23.85 7.37
CA SER A 305 -7.59 24.28 6.18
C SER A 305 -6.10 24.00 6.35
N VAL A 306 -5.44 23.62 5.25
CA VAL A 306 -3.98 23.49 5.11
C VAL A 306 -3.56 24.25 3.85
N ARG A 307 -2.67 25.25 3.99
CA ARG A 307 -2.27 26.16 2.89
C ARG A 307 -0.77 26.47 2.89
N PRO A 308 -0.07 26.41 1.76
CA PRO A 308 -0.53 25.83 0.51
C PRO A 308 -0.87 24.35 0.69
N GLY A 309 -1.89 23.87 -0.04
CA GLY A 309 -2.26 22.45 -0.05
C GLY A 309 -1.32 21.60 -0.92
N THR A 310 -0.26 22.20 -1.45
CA THR A 310 0.71 21.53 -2.31
C THR A 310 2.13 22.00 -2.04
N ALA A 311 3.11 21.14 -2.26
CA ALA A 311 4.54 21.48 -2.20
C ALA A 311 5.34 20.73 -3.27
N SER A 312 6.35 21.39 -3.83
CA SER A 312 7.29 20.74 -4.74
C SER A 312 8.34 19.93 -3.97
N ARG A 313 8.95 18.95 -4.63
CA ARG A 313 10.01 18.11 -4.04
C ARG A 313 11.33 18.87 -3.92
N GLY A 314 12.25 18.31 -3.14
CA GLY A 314 13.62 18.82 -2.98
C GLY A 314 13.75 20.13 -2.21
N LYS A 315 12.68 20.56 -1.54
CA LYS A 315 12.59 21.89 -0.94
C LYS A 315 11.91 21.85 0.42
N THR A 316 12.23 22.85 1.23
CA THR A 316 11.49 23.16 2.45
C THR A 316 10.39 24.17 2.14
N HIS A 317 9.19 23.89 2.61
CA HIS A 317 8.01 24.72 2.43
C HIS A 317 7.39 25.04 3.78
N GLN A 318 6.87 26.24 3.90
CA GLN A 318 6.06 26.61 5.04
C GLN A 318 4.58 26.40 4.72
N ILE A 319 3.89 25.65 5.57
CA ILE A 319 2.44 25.47 5.51
C ILE A 319 1.76 26.11 6.71
N GLN A 320 0.49 26.46 6.53
CA GLN A 320 -0.40 27.04 7.51
C GLN A 320 -1.61 26.15 7.70
N LEU A 321 -1.87 25.77 8.94
CA LEU A 321 -3.04 25.01 9.36
C LEU A 321 -3.97 25.95 10.13
N VAL A 322 -5.24 26.02 9.73
CA VAL A 322 -6.26 26.79 10.46
C VAL A 322 -7.03 25.84 11.36
N LEU A 323 -7.02 26.13 12.67
CA LEU A 323 -7.77 25.42 13.69
C LEU A 323 -9.15 26.06 13.88
N LYS A 324 -10.16 25.22 14.12
CA LYS A 324 -11.51 25.60 14.49
C LYS A 324 -11.84 24.98 15.85
N PRO A 325 -11.46 25.62 16.98
CA PRO A 325 -11.57 25.05 18.32
C PRO A 325 -13.00 24.66 18.72
N GLU A 326 -14.02 25.30 18.18
CA GLU A 326 -15.43 24.97 18.41
C GLU A 326 -15.84 23.58 17.90
N ASN A 327 -15.05 23.00 16.98
CA ASN A 327 -15.26 21.64 16.48
C ASN A 327 -14.62 20.60 17.41
N ALA A 328 -13.79 21.02 18.36
CA ALA A 328 -13.07 20.13 19.25
C ALA A 328 -13.95 19.67 20.42
N ARG A 329 -13.96 18.37 20.68
CA ARG A 329 -14.62 17.79 21.87
C ARG A 329 -13.93 18.16 23.19
N ARG A 330 -12.65 18.53 23.13
CA ARG A 330 -11.82 18.91 24.27
C ARG A 330 -11.17 20.24 23.96
N ARG A 331 -11.00 21.08 24.99
CA ARG A 331 -10.28 22.36 24.84
C ARG A 331 -8.88 22.08 24.28
N ILE A 332 -8.55 22.74 23.16
CA ILE A 332 -7.21 22.73 22.59
C ILE A 332 -6.29 23.55 23.51
N PRO A 333 -5.13 23.02 23.95
CA PRO A 333 -4.15 23.79 24.70
C PRO A 333 -3.77 25.08 23.98
N ASP A 334 -3.46 26.17 24.68
CA ASP A 334 -3.17 27.47 24.04
C ASP A 334 -1.78 27.50 23.36
N GLY A 335 -0.88 26.60 23.77
CA GLY A 335 0.49 26.51 23.26
C GLY A 335 0.63 25.96 21.84
N THR A 336 1.87 25.97 21.35
CA THR A 336 2.27 25.37 20.08
C THR A 336 2.00 23.85 20.08
N PRO A 337 1.54 23.27 18.95
CA PRO A 337 1.52 21.81 18.80
C PRO A 337 2.89 21.21 19.12
N SER A 338 2.89 20.05 19.78
CA SER A 338 4.11 19.32 20.09
C SER A 338 4.67 18.59 18.87
N TRP A 339 3.79 18.22 17.93
CA TRP A 339 4.17 17.45 16.76
C TRP A 339 3.16 17.65 15.62
N ILE A 340 3.66 17.72 14.39
CA ILE A 340 2.86 17.78 13.16
C ILE A 340 3.50 16.85 12.14
N GLN A 341 2.67 16.03 11.50
CA GLN A 341 3.08 15.12 10.44
C GLN A 341 2.13 15.23 9.25
N VAL A 342 2.69 15.36 8.04
CA VAL A 342 1.95 15.40 6.77
C VAL A 342 2.37 14.21 5.92
N GLY A 343 1.50 13.19 5.83
CA GLY A 343 1.89 11.89 5.27
C GLY A 343 3.18 11.38 5.95
N PRO A 344 4.27 11.11 5.21
CA PRO A 344 5.54 10.70 5.79
C PRO A 344 6.43 11.85 6.30
N TYR A 345 6.03 13.11 6.14
CA TYR A 345 6.87 14.28 6.43
C TYR A 345 6.58 14.87 7.81
N GLU A 346 7.58 14.85 8.68
CA GLU A 346 7.52 15.51 9.98
C GLU A 346 7.89 17.00 9.87
N ALA A 347 7.16 17.84 10.59
CA ALA A 347 7.45 19.28 10.66
C ALA A 347 8.75 19.55 11.43
N ALA A 348 9.70 20.24 10.79
CA ALA A 348 10.97 20.59 11.42
C ALA A 348 10.84 21.76 12.40
N LYS A 349 9.88 22.66 12.16
CA LYS A 349 9.59 23.81 13.00
C LYS A 349 8.09 24.04 13.05
N ILE A 350 7.57 24.33 14.23
CA ILE A 350 6.15 24.59 14.46
C ILE A 350 6.02 25.90 15.23
N THR A 351 5.14 26.78 14.79
CA THR A 351 4.72 27.97 15.53
C THR A 351 3.21 28.09 15.54
N ARG A 352 2.66 28.88 16.48
CA ARG A 352 1.23 29.11 16.58
C ARG A 352 0.92 30.54 16.99
N GLN A 353 -0.09 31.11 16.36
CA GLN A 353 -0.69 32.39 16.72
C GLN A 353 -2.23 32.25 16.70
N GLY A 354 -2.84 32.16 17.89
CA GLY A 354 -4.28 31.93 18.02
C GLY A 354 -4.71 30.62 17.35
N ASN A 355 -5.54 30.72 16.32
CA ASN A 355 -6.04 29.57 15.56
C ASN A 355 -5.16 29.21 14.34
N LEU A 356 -4.10 29.98 14.07
CA LEU A 356 -3.19 29.70 12.98
C LEU A 356 -1.95 28.96 13.49
N VAL A 357 -1.67 27.80 12.93
CA VAL A 357 -0.45 27.03 13.17
C VAL A 357 0.38 27.08 11.89
N THR A 358 1.68 27.31 12.03
CA THR A 358 2.62 27.30 10.91
C THR A 358 3.62 26.17 11.11
N ALA A 359 3.92 25.43 10.04
CA ALA A 359 4.85 24.32 10.06
C ALA A 359 5.79 24.36 8.86
N ASP A 360 7.08 24.14 9.09
CA ASP A 360 8.08 24.00 8.03
C ASP A 360 8.24 22.50 7.70
N LEU A 361 7.98 22.13 6.44
CA LEU A 361 8.05 20.78 5.92
C LEU A 361 9.14 20.66 4.86
N THR A 362 10.09 19.74 5.06
CA THR A 362 11.07 19.39 4.03
C THR A 362 10.54 18.20 3.23
N ILE A 363 10.29 18.43 1.94
CA ILE A 363 9.84 17.39 1.02
C ILE A 363 11.08 16.85 0.31
N PRO A 364 11.46 15.57 0.50
CA PRO A 364 12.65 15.00 -0.10
C PRO A 364 12.49 14.87 -1.62
N ASP A 365 13.62 14.79 -2.32
CA ASP A 365 13.64 14.69 -3.78
C ASP A 365 12.96 13.43 -4.31
N ASP A 366 12.83 12.38 -3.49
CA ASP A 366 12.24 11.08 -3.79
C ASP A 366 10.79 10.92 -3.29
N ALA A 367 10.17 11.97 -2.75
CA ALA A 367 8.80 11.95 -2.26
C ALA A 367 7.77 11.49 -3.30
N ALA A 368 6.70 10.82 -2.85
CA ALA A 368 5.63 10.40 -3.73
C ALA A 368 4.82 11.59 -4.24
N VAL A 369 4.38 11.60 -5.50
CA VAL A 369 3.60 12.73 -6.08
C VAL A 369 2.18 12.35 -6.43
N ASP A 370 1.30 13.35 -6.48
CA ASP A 370 -0.11 13.22 -6.87
C ASP A 370 -0.94 12.22 -6.02
N VAL A 371 -0.40 11.87 -4.86
CA VAL A 371 -1.09 11.17 -3.76
C VAL A 371 -1.52 12.20 -2.73
N MET A 372 -2.81 12.18 -2.38
CA MET A 372 -3.33 13.01 -1.29
C MET A 372 -2.81 12.48 0.05
N LEU A 373 -2.34 13.40 0.89
CA LEU A 373 -1.73 13.13 2.18
C LEU A 373 -2.61 13.71 3.30
N ASP A 374 -2.69 12.94 4.36
CA ASP A 374 -3.33 13.33 5.60
C ASP A 374 -2.38 14.21 6.43
N VAL A 375 -2.96 15.10 7.21
CA VAL A 375 -2.25 16.02 8.12
C VAL A 375 -2.68 15.72 9.54
N HIS A 376 -1.72 15.44 10.41
CA HIS A 376 -1.93 15.12 11.82
C HIS A 376 -1.23 16.16 12.69
N VAL A 377 -1.90 16.57 13.76
CA VAL A 377 -1.47 17.61 14.69
C VAL A 377 -1.68 17.11 16.11
N GLU A 378 -0.63 17.11 16.92
CA GLU A 378 -0.70 16.74 18.33
C GLU A 378 -0.42 17.93 19.24
N PHE A 379 -1.18 18.02 20.33
CA PHE A 379 -0.93 18.92 21.44
C PHE A 379 -0.68 18.14 22.72
N GLY A 380 0.33 18.53 23.48
CA GLY A 380 0.65 17.95 24.79
C GLY A 380 2.02 17.29 24.82
N GLY A 381 2.23 16.39 25.79
CA GLY A 381 3.48 15.65 25.93
C GLY A 381 3.38 14.21 25.42
N ASN A 382 4.45 13.43 25.64
CA ASN A 382 4.63 12.06 25.12
C ASN A 382 3.67 11.00 25.71
N ARG A 383 2.62 11.40 26.44
CA ARG A 383 1.63 10.49 27.02
C ARG A 383 0.24 11.05 26.78
N ASN A 384 -0.56 10.34 25.99
CA ASN A 384 -1.94 10.70 25.67
C ASN A 384 -2.13 12.12 25.11
N PRO A 385 -1.43 12.49 24.02
CA PRO A 385 -1.62 13.80 23.43
C PRO A 385 -3.04 13.97 22.87
N LEU A 386 -3.42 15.22 22.71
CA LEU A 386 -4.63 15.61 22.01
C LEU A 386 -4.31 15.65 20.51
N ALA A 387 -4.78 14.65 19.79
CA ALA A 387 -4.53 14.43 18.38
C ALA A 387 -5.72 14.91 17.53
N TYR A 388 -5.40 15.64 16.46
CA TYR A 388 -6.35 16.07 15.43
C TYR A 388 -5.80 15.74 14.06
N LYS A 389 -6.71 15.45 13.14
CA LYS A 389 -6.37 15.07 11.78
C LYS A 389 -7.23 15.79 10.76
N ARG A 390 -6.67 16.02 9.59
CA ARG A 390 -7.40 16.36 8.36
C ARG A 390 -6.97 15.41 7.26
N ASN A 391 -7.95 14.75 6.64
CA ASN A 391 -7.70 13.84 5.53
C ASN A 391 -7.57 14.60 4.21
N ASP A 392 -6.82 14.04 3.28
CA ASP A 392 -6.69 14.54 1.91
C ASP A 392 -6.44 16.05 1.84
N ALA A 393 -5.52 16.54 2.67
CA ALA A 393 -5.33 17.98 2.90
C ALA A 393 -4.12 18.55 2.16
N PHE A 394 -3.20 17.69 1.73
CA PHE A 394 -1.93 18.10 1.15
C PHE A 394 -1.52 17.15 0.03
N ARG A 395 -0.77 17.64 -0.96
CA ARG A 395 -0.25 16.81 -2.04
C ARG A 395 1.11 17.29 -2.49
N VAL A 396 2.03 16.36 -2.71
CA VAL A 396 3.31 16.70 -3.30
C VAL A 396 3.17 16.77 -4.82
N VAL A 397 3.76 17.81 -5.40
CA VAL A 397 3.85 18.03 -6.84
C VAL A 397 5.32 18.03 -7.28
N GLU A 398 5.57 18.05 -8.58
CA GLU A 398 6.93 18.09 -9.14
C GLU A 398 7.75 19.29 -8.64
#